data_AF-A0A1W1CDC7-F1
#
_entry.id   AF-A0A1W1CDC7-F1
#
_cell.length_a   1.000
_cell.length_b   1.000
_cell.length_c   1.000
_cell.angle_alpha   90.00
_cell.angle_beta   90.00
_cell.angle_gamma   90.00
#
_symmetry.space_group_name_H-M   'P 1'
#
loop_
_entity.id
_entity.type
_entity.pdbx_description
1 polymer ?
#
loop_
_entity_poly.entity_id
_entity_poly.type
_entity_poly.pdbx_seq_one_letter_code
_entity_poly.pdbx_strand_id
1 'polypeptide(L)'
;MLMHPIKEKLTGKIFLNTPKVPFVQLAVDELQSTGEDKGYIQYSFYSPSAKEYLHKASIVRVFKPFNWIIGTGAYIDNVSTEMKAKAIAAIKEMRYGQNGYFWINNMRHRMIMHPIKPEFDGKVFIDSPKVPFVELGLSQLKKSQKSSDFISYQFYMPLTEVYTHKLSLVSHFKAWDWVIGTGTYTDYIEKNINMLKKNTEKQIQVIVTEIILLTVVIFLLLILFSIYLINRNIVEPLEKFRSSLHSFFQYLVDPSQKIKPLNINSSDEFGEMSTDINKNIERSIQTQRELSMMIQTIHETVTLTQTDKHGIITDVSQSFCDLSGFKKEELIGEPHYIVRHPEMPRSFFTGMWKVLKEKKIWKGDIKNIRKDGSFYWVETIISVKLTKENEIYGYIAIRHDITKRKILEDKVLKQNNINLQKKPKLNV
;
A
#
# COMPACT_ATOMS: atom_id res chain seq x y z
N MET A 1 31.00 74.93 -61.61
CA MET A 1 29.62 74.39 -61.46
C MET A 1 28.97 74.38 -62.83
N LEU A 2 28.67 73.19 -63.35
CA LEU A 2 28.14 73.04 -64.71
C LEU A 2 26.67 73.45 -64.82
N MET A 3 25.87 73.23 -63.77
CA MET A 3 24.46 73.61 -63.71
C MET A 3 24.02 73.74 -62.25
N HIS A 4 23.17 74.72 -61.96
CA HIS A 4 22.39 74.75 -60.72
C HIS A 4 20.88 74.77 -61.06
N PRO A 5 20.07 73.87 -60.48
CA PRO A 5 18.67 73.71 -60.91
C PRO A 5 17.76 74.90 -60.59
N ILE A 6 18.08 75.68 -59.55
CA ILE A 6 17.24 76.82 -59.10
C ILE A 6 17.89 78.20 -59.34
N LYS A 7 19.18 78.36 -59.00
CA LYS A 7 19.91 79.63 -59.14
C LYS A 7 20.76 79.63 -60.41
N GLU A 8 20.19 80.01 -61.54
CA GLU A 8 20.88 80.07 -62.84
C GLU A 8 22.16 80.92 -62.79
N LYS A 9 22.19 81.97 -61.96
CA LYS A 9 23.38 82.82 -61.74
C LYS A 9 24.63 82.06 -61.24
N LEU A 10 24.50 80.80 -60.79
CA LEU A 10 25.61 79.94 -60.36
C LEU A 10 26.12 79.02 -61.48
N THR A 11 25.34 78.81 -62.54
CA THR A 11 25.69 77.98 -63.69
C THR A 11 26.87 78.58 -64.47
N GLY A 12 27.81 77.73 -64.92
CA GLY A 12 28.97 78.14 -65.72
C GLY A 12 30.10 78.83 -64.95
N LYS A 13 29.96 79.02 -63.63
CA LYS A 13 30.98 79.69 -62.79
C LYS A 13 31.89 78.70 -62.07
N ILE A 14 33.13 79.12 -61.82
CA ILE A 14 34.12 78.39 -61.02
C ILE A 14 33.97 78.83 -59.56
N PHE A 15 33.84 77.87 -58.64
CA PHE A 15 33.74 78.12 -57.21
C PHE A 15 34.86 77.34 -56.52
N LEU A 16 35.92 78.05 -56.16
CA LEU A 16 37.02 77.55 -55.33
C LEU A 16 36.91 78.26 -53.98
N ASN A 17 36.94 77.49 -52.89
CA ASN A 17 36.91 78.02 -51.51
C ASN A 17 35.86 79.13 -51.28
N THR A 18 34.66 78.98 -51.87
CA THR A 18 33.62 80.02 -51.83
C THR A 18 32.63 79.74 -50.69
N PRO A 19 32.63 80.50 -49.58
CA PRO A 19 31.82 80.18 -48.39
C PRO A 19 30.31 80.18 -48.64
N LYS A 20 29.86 80.94 -49.65
CA LYS A 20 28.43 81.00 -50.05
C LYS A 20 27.96 79.82 -50.90
N VAL A 21 28.89 79.02 -51.42
CA VAL A 21 28.62 77.82 -52.25
C VAL A 21 29.53 76.68 -51.78
N PRO A 22 29.47 76.31 -50.48
CA PRO A 22 30.46 75.42 -49.87
C PRO A 22 30.38 73.99 -50.42
N PHE A 23 29.20 73.57 -50.87
CA PHE A 23 28.92 72.22 -51.33
C PHE A 23 29.68 71.80 -52.60
N VAL A 24 30.21 72.74 -53.39
CA VAL A 24 31.05 72.39 -54.55
C VAL A 24 32.39 71.85 -54.10
N GLN A 25 33.05 72.57 -53.18
CA GLN A 25 34.35 72.15 -52.65
C GLN A 25 34.19 70.92 -51.77
N LEU A 26 33.20 70.92 -50.86
CA LEU A 26 32.92 69.78 -49.99
C LEU A 26 32.65 68.50 -50.77
N ALA A 27 31.93 68.58 -51.90
CA ALA A 27 31.69 67.40 -52.73
C ALA A 27 32.97 66.85 -53.35
N VAL A 28 33.87 67.72 -53.83
CA VAL A 28 35.16 67.32 -54.39
C VAL A 28 36.05 66.71 -53.30
N ASP A 29 36.16 67.39 -52.16
CA ASP A 29 36.99 66.95 -51.03
C ASP A 29 36.52 65.58 -50.48
N GLU A 30 35.21 65.39 -50.33
CA GLU A 30 34.62 64.13 -49.87
C GLU A 30 34.91 62.98 -50.84
N LEU A 31 34.70 63.19 -52.14
CA LEU A 31 34.92 62.14 -53.15
C LEU A 31 36.42 61.84 -53.35
N GLN A 32 37.29 62.84 -53.18
CA GLN A 32 38.74 62.63 -53.24
C GLN A 32 39.28 61.93 -51.99
N SER A 33 38.80 62.30 -50.80
CA SER A 33 39.27 61.72 -49.54
C SER A 33 38.80 60.28 -49.35
N THR A 34 37.57 59.96 -49.76
CA THR A 34 37.04 58.59 -49.68
C THR A 34 37.55 57.70 -50.80
N GLY A 35 37.91 58.28 -51.96
CA GLY A 35 38.24 57.51 -53.17
C GLY A 35 37.03 56.77 -53.77
N GLU A 36 35.82 57.02 -53.26
CA GLU A 36 34.59 56.40 -53.71
C GLU A 36 33.87 57.25 -54.76
N ASP A 37 33.08 56.61 -55.63
CA ASP A 37 32.24 57.32 -56.60
C ASP A 37 31.02 57.99 -55.97
N LYS A 38 30.78 57.80 -54.66
CA LYS A 38 29.67 58.37 -53.90
C LYS A 38 30.18 58.92 -52.57
N GLY A 39 29.61 60.03 -52.13
CA GLY A 39 29.97 60.66 -50.86
C GLY A 39 28.78 61.36 -50.21
N TYR A 40 28.89 61.62 -48.91
CA TYR A 40 27.86 62.30 -48.13
C TYR A 40 28.43 63.59 -47.56
N ILE A 41 27.79 64.71 -47.87
CA ILE A 41 28.23 66.02 -47.40
C ILE A 41 27.13 66.70 -46.61
N GLN A 42 27.52 67.42 -45.57
CA GLN A 42 26.63 68.26 -44.76
C GLN A 42 27.13 69.69 -44.77
N TYR A 43 26.22 70.64 -44.96
CA TYR A 43 26.56 72.05 -45.05
C TYR A 43 25.34 72.94 -44.77
N SER A 44 25.59 74.18 -44.37
CA SER A 44 24.54 75.20 -44.26
C SER A 44 24.26 75.82 -45.62
N PHE A 45 23.00 75.85 -46.04
CA PHE A 45 22.60 76.47 -47.31
C PHE A 45 21.26 77.15 -47.22
N TYR A 46 21.08 78.22 -48.00
CA TYR A 46 19.84 78.99 -48.02
C TYR A 46 18.69 78.14 -48.55
N SER A 47 17.67 77.94 -47.72
CA SER A 47 16.42 77.28 -48.06
C SER A 47 15.48 78.25 -48.77
N PRO A 48 15.10 77.99 -50.04
CA PRO A 48 14.14 78.85 -50.75
C PRO A 48 12.75 78.89 -50.09
N SER A 49 12.34 77.81 -49.42
CA SER A 49 11.03 77.72 -48.75
C SER A 49 11.02 78.41 -47.39
N ALA A 50 12.04 78.16 -46.55
CA ALA A 50 12.12 78.74 -45.20
C ALA A 50 12.69 80.18 -45.20
N LYS A 51 13.28 80.64 -46.30
CA LYS A 51 13.94 81.94 -46.45
C LYS A 51 15.08 82.20 -45.46
N GLU A 52 15.70 81.15 -44.94
CA GLU A 52 16.84 81.19 -44.01
C GLU A 52 17.89 80.12 -44.36
N TYR A 53 19.06 80.18 -43.72
CA TYR A 53 20.10 79.14 -43.89
C TYR A 53 19.81 77.97 -42.96
N LEU A 54 19.58 76.79 -43.54
CA LEU A 54 19.33 75.55 -42.82
C LEU A 54 20.45 74.55 -43.06
N HIS A 55 20.63 73.60 -42.14
CA HIS A 55 21.52 72.47 -42.35
C HIS A 55 20.92 71.53 -43.41
N LYS A 56 21.72 71.29 -44.44
CA LYS A 56 21.38 70.46 -45.59
C LYS A 56 22.34 69.28 -45.65
N ALA A 57 21.78 68.08 -45.75
CA ALA A 57 22.54 66.87 -46.06
C ALA A 57 22.33 66.52 -47.53
N SER A 58 23.42 66.30 -48.25
CA SER A 58 23.40 65.94 -49.66
C SER A 58 24.22 64.69 -49.91
N ILE A 59 23.73 63.83 -50.80
CA ILE A 59 24.50 62.76 -51.41
C ILE A 59 25.05 63.28 -52.73
N VAL A 60 26.34 63.05 -52.95
CA VAL A 60 27.05 63.41 -54.19
C VAL A 60 27.59 62.16 -54.85
N ARG A 61 27.62 62.14 -56.18
CA ARG A 61 28.08 61.00 -56.97
C ARG A 61 28.86 61.45 -58.20
N VAL A 62 29.97 60.77 -58.50
CA VAL A 62 30.70 60.93 -59.75
C VAL A 62 29.98 60.20 -60.88
N PHE A 63 29.66 60.93 -61.93
CA PHE A 63 29.22 60.41 -63.22
C PHE A 63 30.42 60.35 -64.16
N LYS A 64 31.10 59.19 -64.14
CA LYS A 64 32.37 58.94 -64.83
C LYS A 64 32.41 59.33 -66.31
N PRO A 65 31.40 59.05 -67.15
CA PRO A 65 31.49 59.30 -68.59
C PRO A 65 31.81 60.75 -68.97
N PHE A 66 31.42 61.71 -68.14
CA PHE A 66 31.72 63.14 -68.34
C PHE A 66 32.50 63.76 -67.17
N ASN A 67 32.95 62.94 -66.22
CA ASN A 67 33.61 63.37 -65.00
C ASN A 67 32.81 64.46 -64.23
N TRP A 68 31.48 64.29 -64.16
CA TRP A 68 30.60 65.23 -63.46
C TRP A 68 30.37 64.79 -62.03
N ILE A 69 30.20 65.74 -61.11
CA ILE A 69 29.69 65.47 -59.77
C ILE A 69 28.23 65.90 -59.72
N ILE A 70 27.34 64.95 -59.47
CA ILE A 70 25.90 65.18 -59.35
C ILE A 70 25.52 65.05 -57.88
N GLY A 71 24.88 66.08 -57.33
CA GLY A 71 24.44 66.11 -55.93
C GLY A 71 22.94 66.30 -55.78
N THR A 72 22.33 65.56 -54.87
CA THR A 72 20.96 65.82 -54.40
C THR A 72 20.93 65.84 -52.88
N GLY A 73 20.03 66.62 -52.28
CA GLY A 73 20.00 66.73 -50.83
C GLY A 73 18.76 67.39 -50.27
N ALA A 74 18.51 67.15 -48.98
CA ALA A 74 17.35 67.59 -48.23
C ALA A 74 17.77 68.37 -46.97
N TYR A 75 16.89 69.26 -46.52
CA TYR A 75 17.08 70.00 -45.27
C TYR A 75 16.65 69.13 -44.08
N ILE A 76 17.48 69.03 -43.04
CA ILE A 76 17.35 68.06 -41.94
C ILE A 76 16.05 68.28 -41.13
N ASP A 77 15.65 69.54 -40.90
CA ASP A 77 14.53 69.86 -40.01
C ASP A 77 13.16 69.43 -40.57
N ASN A 78 12.96 69.56 -41.88
CA ASN A 78 11.71 69.16 -42.54
C ASN A 78 11.48 67.65 -42.52
N VAL A 79 12.56 66.87 -42.66
CA VAL A 79 12.51 65.40 -42.57
C VAL A 79 12.06 64.98 -41.17
N SER A 80 12.53 65.66 -40.13
CA SER A 80 12.17 65.33 -38.74
C SER A 80 10.68 65.55 -38.43
N THR A 81 10.06 66.60 -38.98
CA THR A 81 8.65 66.94 -38.72
C THR A 81 7.71 65.97 -39.41
N GLU A 82 7.98 65.65 -40.69
CA GLU A 82 7.19 64.67 -41.44
C GLU A 82 7.29 63.26 -40.81
N MET A 83 8.50 62.86 -40.39
CA MET A 83 8.72 61.57 -39.72
C MET A 83 7.99 61.48 -38.37
N LYS A 84 8.02 62.55 -37.57
CA LYS A 84 7.27 62.61 -36.30
C LYS A 84 5.77 62.48 -36.52
N ALA A 85 5.21 63.18 -37.51
CA ALA A 85 3.78 63.10 -37.83
C ALA A 85 3.37 61.67 -38.26
N LYS A 86 4.16 61.02 -39.13
CA LYS A 86 3.93 59.62 -39.53
C LYS A 86 4.03 58.65 -38.34
N ALA A 87 5.03 58.84 -37.46
CA ALA A 87 5.19 58.00 -36.28
C ALA A 87 4.03 58.16 -35.28
N ILE A 88 3.57 59.39 -35.03
CA ILE A 88 2.39 59.65 -34.19
C ILE A 88 1.16 58.95 -34.77
N ALA A 89 0.92 59.09 -36.09
CA ALA A 89 -0.21 58.44 -36.75
C ALA A 89 -0.15 56.91 -36.63
N ALA A 90 1.01 56.31 -36.86
CA ALA A 90 1.19 54.87 -36.72
C ALA A 90 0.95 54.39 -35.27
N ILE A 91 1.57 55.05 -34.28
CA ILE A 91 1.43 54.67 -32.86
C ILE A 91 -0.01 54.89 -32.36
N LYS A 92 -0.71 55.92 -32.85
CA LYS A 92 -2.09 56.23 -32.48
C LYS A 92 -3.07 55.10 -32.86
N GLU A 93 -2.83 54.41 -33.98
CA GLU A 93 -3.67 53.30 -34.44
C GLU A 93 -3.27 51.95 -33.82
N MET A 94 -2.09 51.83 -33.21
CA MET A 94 -1.63 50.57 -32.62
C MET A 94 -2.52 50.14 -31.45
N ARG A 95 -3.07 48.93 -31.55
CA ARG A 95 -3.83 48.23 -30.50
C ARG A 95 -3.29 46.82 -30.31
N TYR A 96 -3.38 46.29 -29.09
CA TYR A 96 -3.02 44.91 -28.79
C TYR A 96 -3.84 44.37 -27.61
N GLY A 97 -4.01 43.05 -27.54
CA GLY A 97 -4.93 42.44 -26.59
C GLY A 97 -6.36 43.00 -26.74
N GLN A 98 -7.11 43.04 -25.65
CA GLN A 98 -8.49 43.59 -25.67
C GLN A 98 -8.48 45.14 -25.65
N ASN A 99 -7.59 45.75 -24.85
CA ASN A 99 -7.65 47.20 -24.54
C ASN A 99 -6.27 47.88 -24.54
N GLY A 100 -5.23 47.23 -25.05
CA GLY A 100 -3.88 47.77 -25.08
C GLY A 100 -3.76 48.89 -26.09
N TYR A 101 -3.12 49.98 -25.70
CA TYR A 101 -2.86 51.14 -26.55
C TYR A 101 -1.57 51.84 -26.12
N PHE A 102 -1.05 52.69 -26.99
CA PHE A 102 0.15 53.48 -26.75
C PHE A 102 -0.21 54.96 -26.63
N TRP A 103 0.45 55.67 -25.72
CA TRP A 103 0.39 57.13 -25.66
C TRP A 103 1.81 57.70 -25.74
N ILE A 104 1.91 58.98 -26.06
CA ILE A 104 3.17 59.71 -26.16
C ILE A 104 3.05 61.03 -25.39
N ASN A 105 3.94 61.27 -24.45
CA ASN A 105 4.19 62.58 -23.85
C ASN A 105 5.68 62.94 -24.02
N ASN A 106 6.11 64.11 -23.57
CA ASN A 106 7.53 64.46 -23.51
C ASN A 106 8.02 64.63 -22.07
N MET A 107 9.34 64.85 -21.89
CA MET A 107 9.95 65.06 -20.58
C MET A 107 9.58 66.40 -19.92
N ARG A 108 8.81 67.25 -20.62
CA ARG A 108 8.26 68.52 -20.14
C ARG A 108 6.78 68.43 -19.77
N HIS A 109 6.29 67.22 -19.49
CA HIS A 109 4.91 66.93 -19.08
C HIS A 109 3.84 67.25 -20.14
N ARG A 110 4.23 67.51 -21.40
CA ARG A 110 3.29 67.79 -22.48
C ARG A 110 2.86 66.49 -23.14
N MET A 111 1.56 66.30 -23.28
CA MET A 111 1.00 65.21 -24.08
C MET A 111 1.23 65.50 -25.56
N ILE A 112 1.82 64.53 -26.27
CA ILE A 112 2.03 64.57 -27.71
C ILE A 112 0.88 63.86 -28.42
N MET A 113 0.45 62.70 -27.92
CA MET A 113 -0.68 61.95 -28.47
C MET A 113 -1.27 60.99 -27.42
N HIS A 114 -2.59 61.00 -27.28
CA HIS A 114 -3.35 59.98 -26.57
C HIS A 114 -4.47 59.41 -27.47
N PRO A 115 -4.51 58.08 -27.70
CA PRO A 115 -5.33 57.51 -28.77
C PRO A 115 -6.83 57.48 -28.46
N ILE A 116 -7.20 57.50 -27.18
CA ILE A 116 -8.60 57.39 -26.70
C ILE A 116 -9.13 58.75 -26.19
N LYS A 117 -8.22 59.68 -25.89
CA LYS A 117 -8.54 60.98 -25.29
C LYS A 117 -7.80 62.09 -26.03
N PRO A 118 -8.13 62.34 -27.32
CA PRO A 118 -7.45 63.37 -28.12
C PRO A 118 -7.53 64.76 -27.49
N GLU A 119 -8.49 65.01 -26.60
CA GLU A 119 -8.58 66.24 -25.82
C GLU A 119 -7.38 66.49 -24.89
N PHE A 120 -6.52 65.49 -24.68
CA PHE A 120 -5.26 65.64 -23.94
C PHE A 120 -4.13 66.18 -24.81
N ASP A 121 -4.19 65.98 -26.12
CA ASP A 121 -3.09 66.29 -27.04
C ASP A 121 -2.71 67.78 -26.96
N GLY A 122 -1.40 68.04 -26.86
CA GLY A 122 -0.85 69.38 -26.75
C GLY A 122 -0.94 70.02 -25.35
N LYS A 123 -1.68 69.45 -24.39
CA LYS A 123 -1.78 69.99 -23.01
C LYS A 123 -0.60 69.56 -22.14
N VAL A 124 -0.34 70.33 -21.08
CA VAL A 124 0.70 70.05 -20.08
C VAL A 124 0.03 69.51 -18.80
N PHE A 125 0.55 68.40 -18.27
CA PHE A 125 -0.01 67.70 -17.12
C PHE A 125 1.05 67.52 -16.02
N ILE A 126 1.15 68.50 -15.13
CA ILE A 126 1.99 68.44 -13.92
C ILE A 126 1.06 68.08 -12.75
N ASP A 127 1.43 67.07 -11.97
CA ASP A 127 0.68 66.60 -10.79
C ASP A 127 -0.83 66.40 -11.03
N SER A 128 -1.21 66.01 -12.25
CA SER A 128 -2.63 65.92 -12.63
C SER A 128 -3.24 64.58 -12.18
N PRO A 129 -4.27 64.57 -11.31
CA PRO A 129 -4.95 63.33 -10.93
C PRO A 129 -5.68 62.66 -12.09
N LYS A 130 -6.01 63.44 -13.14
CA LYS A 130 -6.66 62.94 -14.36
C LYS A 130 -5.70 62.23 -15.30
N VAL A 131 -4.42 62.59 -15.26
CA VAL A 131 -3.37 62.05 -16.15
C VAL A 131 -2.11 61.72 -15.32
N PRO A 132 -2.23 60.86 -14.30
CA PRO A 132 -1.16 60.64 -13.32
C PRO A 132 0.07 59.97 -13.93
N PHE A 133 -0.12 59.23 -15.02
CA PHE A 133 0.94 58.47 -15.69
C PHE A 133 2.03 59.33 -16.34
N VAL A 134 1.76 60.62 -16.60
CA VAL A 134 2.77 61.54 -17.12
C VAL A 134 3.82 61.82 -16.05
N GLU A 135 3.39 62.28 -14.86
CA GLU A 135 4.30 62.57 -13.75
C GLU A 135 4.95 61.28 -13.21
N LEU A 136 4.16 60.22 -13.02
CA LEU A 136 4.68 58.93 -12.54
C LEU A 136 5.69 58.33 -13.51
N GLY A 137 5.44 58.43 -14.82
CA GLY A 137 6.37 57.94 -15.83
C GLY A 137 7.69 58.71 -15.82
N LEU A 138 7.63 60.04 -15.79
CA LEU A 138 8.82 60.90 -15.77
C LEU A 138 9.63 60.71 -14.48
N SER A 139 8.97 60.70 -13.32
CA SER A 139 9.63 60.48 -12.03
C SER A 139 10.27 59.10 -11.96
N GLN A 140 9.61 58.05 -12.44
CA GLN A 140 10.15 56.70 -12.46
C GLN A 140 11.36 56.58 -13.39
N LEU A 141 11.29 57.13 -14.61
CA LEU A 141 12.41 57.13 -15.56
C LEU A 141 13.63 57.91 -15.03
N LYS A 142 13.40 59.03 -14.35
CA LYS A 142 14.46 59.80 -13.67
C LYS A 142 15.07 59.01 -12.51
N LYS A 143 14.23 58.35 -11.70
CA LYS A 143 14.65 57.58 -10.52
C LYS A 143 15.45 56.34 -10.89
N SER A 144 14.99 55.57 -11.87
CA SER A 144 15.63 54.29 -12.21
C SER A 144 16.84 54.45 -13.12
N GLN A 145 16.99 55.61 -13.77
CA GLN A 145 18.01 55.88 -14.80
C GLN A 145 18.00 54.88 -15.97
N LYS A 146 16.93 54.08 -16.11
CA LYS A 146 16.75 53.12 -17.19
C LYS A 146 16.06 53.81 -18.38
N SER A 147 16.26 53.27 -19.58
CA SER A 147 15.55 53.70 -20.78
C SER A 147 14.06 53.38 -20.73
N SER A 148 13.66 52.39 -19.93
CA SER A 148 12.27 51.98 -19.75
C SER A 148 12.03 51.41 -18.36
N ASP A 149 10.84 51.64 -17.80
CA ASP A 149 10.44 51.11 -16.50
C ASP A 149 8.93 51.01 -16.32
N PHE A 150 8.50 50.27 -15.30
CA PHE A 150 7.08 50.08 -14.99
C PHE A 150 6.54 51.13 -14.01
N ILE A 151 5.30 51.55 -14.24
CA ILE A 151 4.51 52.39 -13.36
C ILE A 151 3.14 51.76 -13.11
N SER A 152 2.63 51.91 -11.88
CA SER A 152 1.30 51.44 -11.49
C SER A 152 0.46 52.61 -11.00
N TYR A 153 -0.77 52.73 -11.46
CA TYR A 153 -1.65 53.86 -11.16
C TYR A 153 -3.12 53.55 -11.43
N GLN A 154 -4.01 54.37 -10.90
CA GLN A 154 -5.44 54.32 -11.22
C GLN A 154 -5.73 55.06 -12.51
N PHE A 155 -6.43 54.43 -13.44
CA PHE A 155 -6.82 55.09 -14.69
C PHE A 155 -8.17 54.61 -15.21
N TYR A 156 -8.86 55.51 -15.91
CA TYR A 156 -10.13 55.22 -16.56
C TYR A 156 -9.98 54.05 -17.54
N MET A 157 -10.80 53.01 -17.37
CA MET A 157 -10.89 51.88 -18.27
C MET A 157 -12.05 52.09 -19.25
N PRO A 158 -11.78 52.23 -20.56
CA PRO A 158 -12.81 52.57 -21.55
C PRO A 158 -13.98 51.57 -21.65
N LEU A 159 -13.75 50.27 -21.40
CA LEU A 159 -14.81 49.27 -21.52
C LEU A 159 -15.80 49.27 -20.36
N THR A 160 -15.33 49.52 -19.14
CA THR A 160 -16.15 49.47 -17.92
C THR A 160 -16.54 50.86 -17.43
N GLU A 161 -15.90 51.90 -17.97
CA GLU A 161 -16.02 53.30 -17.57
C GLU A 161 -15.66 53.58 -16.09
N VAL A 162 -14.93 52.66 -15.46
CA VAL A 162 -14.48 52.77 -14.06
C VAL A 162 -12.97 53.00 -14.00
N TYR A 163 -12.51 53.74 -12.99
CA TYR A 163 -11.08 53.84 -12.67
C TYR A 163 -10.61 52.53 -12.01
N THR A 164 -9.61 51.89 -12.61
CA THR A 164 -9.03 50.64 -12.12
C THR A 164 -7.51 50.70 -12.15
N HIS A 165 -6.87 49.81 -11.40
CA HIS A 165 -5.41 49.69 -11.37
C HIS A 165 -4.90 49.30 -12.76
N LYS A 166 -3.99 50.12 -13.27
CA LYS A 166 -3.30 49.94 -14.53
C LYS A 166 -1.81 49.84 -14.29
N LEU A 167 -1.21 48.78 -14.80
CA LEU A 167 0.23 48.59 -14.85
C LEU A 167 0.71 48.92 -16.26
N SER A 168 1.60 49.90 -16.38
CA SER A 168 2.13 50.35 -17.66
C SER A 168 3.65 50.34 -17.68
N LEU A 169 4.21 50.02 -18.84
CA LEU A 169 5.61 50.24 -19.17
C LEU A 169 5.73 51.62 -19.84
N VAL A 170 6.67 52.44 -19.36
CA VAL A 170 7.06 53.71 -19.99
C VAL A 170 8.49 53.62 -20.49
N SER A 171 8.79 54.25 -21.62
CA SER A 171 10.11 54.24 -22.25
C SER A 171 10.46 55.61 -22.82
N HIS A 172 11.69 56.08 -22.57
CA HIS A 172 12.19 57.38 -23.07
C HIS A 172 12.94 57.20 -24.39
N PHE A 173 12.32 57.67 -25.47
CA PHE A 173 12.94 57.82 -26.77
C PHE A 173 13.63 59.19 -26.88
N LYS A 174 14.92 59.21 -26.52
CA LYS A 174 15.74 60.43 -26.41
C LYS A 174 15.77 61.29 -27.68
N ALA A 175 15.80 60.69 -28.87
CA ALA A 175 15.98 61.43 -30.12
C ALA A 175 14.86 62.45 -30.41
N TRP A 176 13.64 62.19 -29.96
CA TRP A 176 12.51 63.12 -30.09
C TRP A 176 11.99 63.65 -28.75
N ASP A 177 12.70 63.36 -27.66
CA ASP A 177 12.26 63.60 -26.29
C ASP A 177 10.85 63.05 -26.01
N TRP A 178 10.56 61.86 -26.53
CA TRP A 178 9.26 61.21 -26.36
C TRP A 178 9.32 60.20 -25.24
N VAL A 179 8.35 60.25 -24.35
CA VAL A 179 8.05 59.20 -23.39
C VAL A 179 6.85 58.44 -23.95
N ILE A 180 7.10 57.21 -24.37
CA ILE A 180 6.11 56.32 -24.95
C ILE A 180 5.68 55.36 -23.85
N GLY A 181 4.38 55.30 -23.58
CA GLY A 181 3.85 54.42 -22.56
C GLY A 181 2.78 53.48 -23.10
N THR A 182 2.67 52.32 -22.46
CA THR A 182 1.67 51.30 -22.80
C THR A 182 1.41 50.38 -21.61
N GLY A 183 0.22 49.78 -21.49
CA GLY A 183 -0.10 49.01 -20.28
C GLY A 183 -1.44 48.28 -20.30
N THR A 184 -1.68 47.50 -19.26
CA THR A 184 -2.90 46.69 -19.08
C THR A 184 -3.51 46.89 -17.69
N TYR A 185 -4.80 46.60 -17.57
CA TYR A 185 -5.55 46.69 -16.32
C TYR A 185 -5.42 45.39 -15.52
N THR A 186 -5.13 45.48 -14.22
CA THR A 186 -4.78 44.32 -13.38
C THR A 186 -6.00 43.52 -12.93
N ASP A 187 -7.17 44.15 -12.73
CA ASP A 187 -8.38 43.47 -12.24
C ASP A 187 -8.84 42.34 -13.18
N TYR A 188 -8.65 42.51 -14.50
CA TYR A 188 -8.97 41.47 -15.48
C TYR A 188 -8.03 40.25 -15.33
N ILE A 189 -6.75 40.51 -15.06
CA ILE A 189 -5.75 39.47 -14.83
C ILE A 189 -6.10 38.71 -13.55
N GLU A 190 -6.39 39.43 -12.46
CA GLU A 190 -6.76 38.84 -11.17
C GLU A 190 -8.05 38.02 -11.25
N LYS A 191 -9.09 38.52 -11.93
CA LYS A 191 -10.34 37.80 -12.11
C LYS A 191 -10.15 36.47 -12.84
N ASN A 192 -9.35 36.47 -13.93
CA ASN A 192 -9.05 35.26 -14.67
C ASN A 192 -8.20 34.29 -13.86
N ILE A 193 -7.20 34.78 -13.12
CA ILE A 193 -6.39 33.96 -12.21
C ILE A 193 -7.28 33.31 -11.15
N ASN A 194 -8.19 34.06 -10.53
CA ASN A 194 -9.10 33.55 -9.51
C ASN A 194 -10.06 32.50 -10.07
N MET A 195 -10.57 32.72 -11.29
CA MET A 195 -11.43 31.74 -11.97
C MET A 195 -10.67 30.46 -12.30
N LEU A 196 -9.45 30.58 -12.84
CA LEU A 196 -8.57 29.44 -13.11
C LEU A 196 -8.27 28.67 -11.82
N LYS A 197 -7.88 29.37 -10.75
CA LYS A 197 -7.62 28.78 -9.44
C LYS A 197 -8.82 28.00 -8.92
N LYS A 198 -10.02 28.60 -8.95
CA LYS A 198 -11.25 27.93 -8.51
C LYS A 198 -11.58 26.69 -9.34
N ASN A 199 -11.38 26.75 -10.65
CA ASN A 199 -11.60 25.60 -11.54
C ASN A 199 -10.59 24.49 -11.26
N THR A 200 -9.32 24.83 -11.03
CA THR A 200 -8.28 23.88 -10.66
C THR A 200 -8.56 23.24 -9.30
N GLU A 201 -8.96 24.01 -8.29
CA GLU A 201 -9.34 23.48 -6.97
C GLU A 201 -10.51 22.48 -7.09
N LYS A 202 -11.53 22.80 -7.90
CA LYS A 202 -12.65 21.89 -8.16
C LYS A 202 -12.18 20.60 -8.86
N GLN A 203 -11.31 20.70 -9.86
CA GLN A 203 -10.75 19.53 -10.54
C GLN A 203 -9.95 18.64 -9.58
N ILE A 204 -9.12 19.25 -8.73
CA ILE A 204 -8.36 18.52 -7.70
C ILE A 204 -9.32 17.79 -6.75
N GLN A 205 -10.37 18.45 -6.27
CA GLN A 205 -11.35 17.82 -5.37
C GLN A 205 -12.04 16.60 -6.00
N VAL A 206 -12.39 16.68 -7.29
CA VAL A 206 -12.98 15.54 -8.02
C VAL A 206 -11.98 14.39 -8.09
N ILE A 207 -10.74 14.64 -8.52
CA ILE A 207 -9.69 13.63 -8.62
C ILE A 207 -9.43 12.96 -7.25
N VAL A 208 -9.33 13.76 -6.18
CA VAL A 208 -9.13 13.25 -4.81
C VAL A 208 -10.30 12.35 -4.40
N THR A 209 -11.54 12.73 -4.70
CA THR A 209 -12.74 11.94 -4.38
C THR A 209 -12.75 10.60 -5.14
N GLU A 210 -12.37 10.61 -6.42
CA GLU A 210 -12.24 9.39 -7.23
C GLU A 210 -11.17 8.44 -6.68
N ILE A 211 -10.00 8.96 -6.27
CA ILE A 211 -8.94 8.17 -5.66
C ILE A 211 -9.40 7.54 -4.34
N ILE A 212 -10.11 8.30 -3.49
CA ILE A 212 -10.65 7.78 -2.22
C ILE A 212 -11.65 6.65 -2.50
N LEU A 213 -12.58 6.83 -3.44
CA LEU A 213 -13.56 5.81 -3.81
C LEU A 213 -12.88 4.52 -4.31
N LEU A 214 -11.90 4.67 -5.21
CA LEU A 214 -11.13 3.53 -5.74
C LEU A 214 -10.39 2.78 -4.62
N THR A 215 -9.79 3.52 -3.68
CA THR A 215 -9.07 2.94 -2.54
C THR A 215 -10.01 2.13 -1.64
N VAL A 216 -11.21 2.64 -1.37
CA VAL A 216 -12.23 1.93 -0.58
C VAL A 216 -12.66 0.64 -1.29
N VAL A 217 -12.88 0.68 -2.60
CA VAL A 217 -13.25 -0.52 -3.38
C VAL A 217 -12.14 -1.57 -3.34
N ILE A 218 -10.89 -1.17 -3.56
CA ILE A 218 -9.74 -2.08 -3.49
C ILE A 218 -9.63 -2.69 -2.08
N PHE A 219 -9.80 -1.88 -1.04
CA PHE A 219 -9.75 -2.36 0.34
C PHE A 219 -10.84 -3.39 0.65
N LEU A 220 -12.08 -3.16 0.19
CA LEU A 220 -13.17 -4.13 0.32
C LEU A 220 -12.88 -5.44 -0.42
N LEU A 221 -12.32 -5.37 -1.62
CA LEU A 221 -11.92 -6.56 -2.38
C LEU A 221 -10.82 -7.35 -1.66
N LEU A 222 -9.83 -6.66 -1.08
CA LEU A 222 -8.78 -7.30 -0.29
C LEU A 222 -9.33 -7.98 0.97
N ILE A 223 -10.32 -7.38 1.64
CA ILE A 223 -11.00 -8.01 2.78
C ILE A 223 -11.75 -9.28 2.34
N LEU A 224 -12.50 -9.22 1.25
CA LEU A 224 -13.23 -10.39 0.75
C LEU A 224 -12.25 -11.51 0.35
N PHE A 225 -11.14 -11.15 -0.29
CA PHE A 225 -10.11 -12.09 -0.68
C PHE A 225 -9.40 -12.71 0.53
N SER A 226 -9.10 -11.92 1.57
CA SER A 226 -8.48 -12.44 2.79
C SER A 226 -9.42 -13.39 3.55
N ILE A 227 -10.72 -13.06 3.65
CA ILE A 227 -11.73 -13.94 4.23
C ILE A 227 -11.79 -15.26 3.46
N TYR A 228 -11.78 -15.21 2.13
CA TYR A 228 -11.75 -16.41 1.28
C TYR A 228 -10.52 -17.29 1.57
N LEU A 229 -9.33 -16.69 1.65
CA LEU A 229 -8.09 -17.42 1.96
C LEU A 229 -8.11 -18.03 3.36
N ILE A 230 -8.55 -17.28 4.38
CA ILE A 230 -8.64 -17.76 5.77
C ILE A 230 -9.61 -18.94 5.86
N ASN A 231 -10.79 -18.83 5.24
CA ASN A 231 -11.77 -19.91 5.28
C ASN A 231 -11.24 -21.18 4.62
N ARG A 232 -10.61 -21.04 3.44
CA ARG A 232 -10.08 -22.18 2.67
C ARG A 232 -8.88 -22.84 3.34
N ASN A 233 -7.95 -22.06 3.87
CA ASN A 233 -6.65 -22.57 4.33
C ASN A 233 -6.59 -22.82 5.85
N ILE A 234 -7.52 -22.28 6.64
CA ILE A 234 -7.49 -22.41 8.10
C ILE A 234 -8.80 -23.00 8.64
N VAL A 235 -9.94 -22.37 8.35
CA VAL A 235 -11.22 -22.75 8.96
C VAL A 235 -11.68 -24.14 8.51
N GLU A 236 -11.65 -24.41 7.20
CA GLU A 236 -12.09 -25.71 6.67
C GLU A 236 -11.21 -26.88 7.16
N PRO A 237 -9.86 -26.81 7.13
CA PRO A 237 -9.00 -27.82 7.76
C PRO A 237 -9.29 -28.03 9.25
N LEU A 238 -9.51 -26.95 10.01
CA LEU A 238 -9.79 -27.04 11.45
C LEU A 238 -11.14 -27.73 11.74
N GLU A 239 -12.17 -27.47 10.93
CA GLU A 239 -13.45 -28.17 11.05
C GLU A 239 -13.34 -29.66 10.70
N LYS A 240 -12.54 -30.02 9.68
CA LYS A 240 -12.24 -31.43 9.37
C LYS A 240 -11.53 -32.11 10.54
N PHE A 241 -10.56 -31.44 11.15
CA PHE A 241 -9.89 -31.88 12.37
C PHE A 241 -10.86 -32.15 13.50
N ARG A 242 -11.70 -31.15 13.83
CA ARG A 242 -12.70 -31.24 14.88
C ARG A 242 -13.66 -32.41 14.64
N SER A 243 -14.16 -32.56 13.42
CA SER A 243 -15.10 -33.63 13.07
C SER A 243 -14.47 -35.02 13.12
N SER A 244 -13.24 -35.18 12.61
CA SER A 244 -12.52 -36.45 12.64
C SER A 244 -12.18 -36.87 14.07
N LEU A 245 -11.60 -35.98 14.88
CA LEU A 245 -11.29 -36.26 16.28
C LEU A 245 -12.54 -36.60 17.09
N HIS A 246 -13.65 -35.89 16.87
CA HIS A 246 -14.91 -36.23 17.50
C HIS A 246 -15.37 -37.65 17.16
N SER A 247 -15.29 -38.05 15.88
CA SER A 247 -15.64 -39.41 15.45
C SER A 247 -14.71 -40.47 16.04
N PHE A 248 -13.43 -40.16 16.22
CA PHE A 248 -12.48 -41.05 16.88
C PHE A 248 -12.79 -41.21 18.37
N PHE A 249 -13.11 -40.14 19.08
CA PHE A 249 -13.52 -40.24 20.48
C PHE A 249 -14.82 -41.03 20.66
N GLN A 250 -15.77 -40.88 19.73
CA GLN A 250 -16.98 -41.72 19.71
C GLN A 250 -16.64 -43.20 19.50
N TYR A 251 -15.69 -43.51 18.61
CA TYR A 251 -15.20 -44.88 18.41
C TYR A 251 -14.57 -45.49 19.68
N LEU A 252 -13.82 -44.70 20.45
CA LEU A 252 -13.23 -45.18 21.70
C LEU A 252 -14.28 -45.58 22.75
N VAL A 253 -15.44 -44.91 22.74
CA VAL A 253 -16.56 -45.23 23.63
C VAL A 253 -17.38 -46.40 23.08
N ASP A 254 -17.66 -46.40 21.78
CA ASP A 254 -18.44 -47.42 21.09
C ASP A 254 -17.72 -47.84 19.78
N PRO A 255 -17.04 -49.00 19.78
CA PRO A 255 -16.29 -49.49 18.63
C PRO A 255 -17.15 -49.83 17.40
N SER A 256 -18.49 -49.78 17.48
CA SER A 256 -19.37 -49.92 16.32
C SER A 256 -19.42 -48.66 15.44
N GLN A 257 -19.02 -47.50 16.00
CA GLN A 257 -18.99 -46.23 15.29
C GLN A 257 -17.92 -46.20 14.21
N LYS A 258 -18.14 -45.47 13.12
CA LYS A 258 -17.16 -45.29 12.05
C LYS A 258 -16.31 -44.05 12.30
N ILE A 259 -15.00 -44.21 12.16
CA ILE A 259 -14.05 -43.09 12.21
C ILE A 259 -14.05 -42.40 10.85
N LYS A 260 -14.19 -41.07 10.87
CA LYS A 260 -14.02 -40.26 9.66
C LYS A 260 -12.53 -40.03 9.43
N PRO A 261 -12.00 -40.36 8.24
CA PRO A 261 -10.58 -40.14 7.95
C PRO A 261 -10.28 -38.65 7.94
N LEU A 262 -9.15 -38.28 8.54
CA LEU A 262 -8.63 -36.93 8.46
C LEU A 262 -7.73 -36.84 7.23
N ASN A 263 -8.29 -36.43 6.09
CA ASN A 263 -7.50 -36.30 4.86
C ASN A 263 -7.35 -34.83 4.48
N ILE A 264 -6.27 -34.21 4.96
CA ILE A 264 -5.89 -32.84 4.60
C ILE A 264 -4.66 -32.94 3.70
N ASN A 265 -4.90 -32.83 2.40
CA ASN A 265 -3.84 -32.74 1.40
C ASN A 265 -3.29 -31.31 1.37
N SER A 266 -2.47 -30.98 2.35
CA SER A 266 -1.70 -29.74 2.38
C SER A 266 -0.22 -30.06 2.58
N SER A 267 0.64 -29.13 2.17
CA SER A 267 2.09 -29.19 2.36
C SER A 267 2.57 -28.32 3.52
N ASP A 268 1.63 -27.86 4.33
CA ASP A 268 1.84 -27.06 5.54
C ASP A 268 1.73 -27.91 6.80
N GLU A 269 1.71 -27.23 7.96
CA GLU A 269 1.58 -27.85 9.28
C GLU A 269 0.28 -28.66 9.42
N PHE A 270 -0.81 -28.29 8.75
CA PHE A 270 -2.06 -29.07 8.80
C PHE A 270 -1.90 -30.42 8.09
N GLY A 271 -1.14 -30.48 6.99
CA GLY A 271 -0.84 -31.73 6.30
C GLY A 271 0.02 -32.68 7.13
N GLU A 272 1.07 -32.14 7.77
CA GLU A 272 1.93 -32.91 8.69
C GLU A 272 1.12 -33.43 9.89
N MET A 273 0.38 -32.55 10.56
CA MET A 273 -0.48 -32.91 11.68
C MET A 273 -1.53 -33.96 11.28
N SER A 274 -2.11 -33.84 10.09
CA SER A 274 -3.09 -34.79 9.56
C SER A 274 -2.49 -36.19 9.44
N THR A 275 -1.26 -36.28 8.95
CA THR A 275 -0.53 -37.53 8.79
C THR A 275 -0.21 -38.17 10.13
N ASP A 276 0.33 -37.39 11.07
CA ASP A 276 0.70 -37.87 12.40
C ASP A 276 -0.52 -38.30 13.22
N ILE A 277 -1.62 -37.56 13.15
CA ILE A 277 -2.84 -37.89 13.88
C ILE A 277 -3.49 -39.14 13.31
N ASN A 278 -3.55 -39.31 11.99
CA ASN A 278 -4.02 -40.57 11.39
C ASN A 278 -3.21 -41.77 11.87
N LYS A 279 -1.87 -41.66 11.86
CA LYS A 279 -0.98 -42.71 12.34
C LYS A 279 -1.22 -43.06 13.81
N ASN A 280 -1.46 -42.05 14.65
CA ASN A 280 -1.78 -42.26 16.07
C ASN A 280 -3.18 -42.88 16.28
N ILE A 281 -4.17 -42.47 15.48
CA ILE A 281 -5.50 -43.07 15.48
C ILE A 281 -5.41 -44.55 15.10
N GLU A 282 -4.74 -44.90 14.01
CA GLU A 282 -4.53 -46.29 13.58
C GLU A 282 -3.84 -47.12 14.66
N ARG A 283 -2.77 -46.59 15.27
CA ARG A 283 -2.06 -47.27 16.36
C ARG A 283 -2.96 -47.49 17.57
N SER A 284 -3.83 -46.54 17.90
CA SER A 284 -4.77 -46.63 19.02
C SER A 284 -5.84 -47.70 18.76
N ILE A 285 -6.40 -47.74 17.54
CA ILE A 285 -7.35 -48.77 17.11
C ILE A 285 -6.70 -50.16 17.20
N GLN A 286 -5.48 -50.29 16.68
CA GLN A 286 -4.76 -51.55 16.70
C GLN A 286 -4.50 -52.03 18.14
N THR A 287 -4.05 -51.13 19.02
CA THR A 287 -3.84 -51.43 20.44
C THR A 287 -5.14 -51.86 21.12
N GLN A 288 -6.27 -51.19 20.81
CA GLN A 288 -7.58 -51.55 21.36
C GLN A 288 -8.02 -52.95 20.92
N ARG A 289 -7.82 -53.30 19.65
CA ARG A 289 -8.11 -54.64 19.12
C ARG A 289 -7.24 -55.71 19.78
N GLU A 290 -5.94 -55.47 19.90
CA GLU A 290 -5.00 -56.36 20.59
C GLU A 290 -5.40 -56.61 22.04
N LEU A 291 -5.76 -55.55 22.77
CA LEU A 291 -6.23 -55.67 24.14
C LEU A 291 -7.54 -56.46 24.23
N SER A 292 -8.50 -56.19 23.36
CA SER A 292 -9.77 -56.93 23.30
C SER A 292 -9.55 -58.41 23.02
N MET A 293 -8.71 -58.75 22.05
CA MET A 293 -8.33 -60.14 21.75
C MET A 293 -7.67 -60.81 22.94
N MET A 294 -6.72 -60.13 23.61
CA MET A 294 -6.04 -60.66 24.79
C MET A 294 -7.01 -60.92 25.95
N ILE A 295 -7.92 -59.99 26.24
CA ILE A 295 -8.95 -60.15 27.27
C ILE A 295 -9.86 -61.35 26.94
N GLN A 296 -10.28 -61.49 25.68
CA GLN A 296 -11.09 -62.63 25.25
C GLN A 296 -10.34 -63.95 25.41
N THR A 297 -9.09 -64.03 24.96
CA THR A 297 -8.26 -65.24 25.13
C THR A 297 -8.09 -65.62 26.61
N ILE A 298 -7.86 -64.63 27.49
CA ILE A 298 -7.78 -64.87 28.94
C ILE A 298 -9.11 -65.43 29.45
N HIS A 299 -10.23 -64.84 29.03
CA HIS A 299 -11.56 -65.26 29.47
C HIS A 299 -11.91 -66.69 29.00
N GLU A 300 -11.41 -67.13 27.85
CA GLU A 300 -11.62 -68.49 27.33
C GLU A 300 -10.66 -69.53 27.93
N THR A 301 -9.42 -69.16 28.21
CA THR A 301 -8.35 -70.13 28.56
C THR A 301 -8.00 -70.19 30.04
N VAL A 302 -8.18 -69.08 30.78
CA VAL A 302 -7.74 -68.95 32.17
C VAL A 302 -8.94 -68.97 33.09
N THR A 303 -8.92 -69.87 34.08
CA THR A 303 -9.95 -69.94 35.12
C THR A 303 -9.81 -68.72 36.06
N LEU A 304 -10.64 -67.71 35.83
CA LEU A 304 -10.59 -66.41 36.48
C LEU A 304 -11.94 -66.01 37.07
N THR A 305 -11.89 -65.35 38.23
CA THR A 305 -13.04 -64.67 38.84
C THR A 305 -12.63 -63.31 39.37
N GLN A 306 -13.51 -62.31 39.25
CA GLN A 306 -13.38 -61.03 39.91
C GLN A 306 -14.50 -60.87 40.93
N THR A 307 -14.19 -60.20 42.03
CA THR A 307 -15.17 -59.88 43.07
C THR A 307 -15.08 -58.42 43.47
N ASP A 308 -16.14 -57.93 44.10
CA ASP A 308 -16.09 -56.69 44.86
C ASP A 308 -15.28 -56.85 46.16
N LYS A 309 -15.22 -55.78 46.96
CA LYS A 309 -14.52 -55.76 48.26
C LYS A 309 -15.12 -56.69 49.32
N HIS A 310 -16.37 -57.16 49.13
CA HIS A 310 -17.07 -58.08 50.02
C HIS A 310 -16.95 -59.54 49.60
N GLY A 311 -16.31 -59.82 48.46
CA GLY A 311 -16.17 -61.17 47.92
C GLY A 311 -17.38 -61.64 47.11
N ILE A 312 -18.26 -60.72 46.71
CA ILE A 312 -19.36 -60.98 45.79
C ILE A 312 -18.80 -60.98 44.37
N ILE A 313 -19.11 -62.04 43.61
CA ILE A 313 -18.62 -62.23 42.25
C ILE A 313 -19.20 -61.15 41.33
N THR A 314 -18.31 -60.39 40.69
CA THR A 314 -18.67 -59.34 39.72
C THR A 314 -18.41 -59.75 38.27
N ASP A 315 -17.48 -60.69 38.06
CA ASP A 315 -17.19 -61.22 36.73
C ASP A 315 -16.54 -62.61 36.83
N VAL A 316 -16.78 -63.46 35.85
CA VAL A 316 -16.21 -64.80 35.75
C VAL A 316 -15.83 -65.12 34.31
N SER A 317 -14.67 -65.77 34.14
CA SER A 317 -14.22 -66.33 32.86
C SER A 317 -15.08 -67.50 32.40
N GLN A 318 -15.11 -67.76 31.09
CA GLN A 318 -15.77 -68.94 30.52
C GLN A 318 -15.11 -70.23 31.04
N SER A 319 -13.77 -70.24 31.12
CA SER A 319 -13.02 -71.38 31.70
C SER A 319 -13.47 -71.73 33.13
N PHE A 320 -13.82 -70.74 33.96
CA PHE A 320 -14.36 -70.98 35.30
C PHE A 320 -15.78 -71.55 35.29
N CYS A 321 -16.64 -71.09 34.38
CA CYS A 321 -17.96 -71.69 34.17
C CYS A 321 -17.82 -73.16 33.78
N ASP A 322 -16.94 -73.47 32.81
CA ASP A 322 -16.70 -74.82 32.33
C ASP A 322 -16.13 -75.73 33.43
N LEU A 323 -15.22 -75.21 34.27
CA LEU A 323 -14.65 -75.94 35.39
C LEU A 323 -15.65 -76.13 36.55
N SER A 324 -16.44 -75.13 36.89
CA SER A 324 -17.35 -75.21 38.04
C SER A 324 -18.69 -75.91 37.69
N GLY A 325 -19.06 -75.94 36.41
CA GLY A 325 -20.36 -76.43 35.92
C GLY A 325 -21.52 -75.47 36.18
N PHE A 326 -21.24 -74.27 36.70
CA PHE A 326 -22.23 -73.20 36.87
C PHE A 326 -22.26 -72.30 35.65
N LYS A 327 -23.43 -71.76 35.32
CA LYS A 327 -23.55 -70.72 34.31
C LYS A 327 -23.12 -69.37 34.88
N LYS A 328 -22.67 -68.46 34.01
CA LYS A 328 -22.24 -67.12 34.42
C LYS A 328 -23.33 -66.41 35.21
N GLU A 329 -24.57 -66.49 34.76
CA GLU A 329 -25.73 -65.84 35.38
C GLU A 329 -26.03 -66.36 36.80
N GLU A 330 -25.60 -67.58 37.12
CA GLU A 330 -25.77 -68.20 38.44
C GLU A 330 -24.65 -67.83 39.42
N LEU A 331 -23.53 -67.31 38.90
CA LEU A 331 -22.35 -66.96 39.69
C LEU A 331 -22.30 -65.47 39.98
N ILE A 332 -22.71 -64.62 39.04
CA ILE A 332 -22.68 -63.16 39.20
C ILE A 332 -23.63 -62.74 40.33
N GLY A 333 -23.13 -61.93 41.27
CA GLY A 333 -23.90 -61.47 42.43
C GLY A 333 -23.87 -62.43 43.62
N GLU A 334 -23.38 -63.66 43.43
CA GLU A 334 -23.23 -64.62 44.52
C GLU A 334 -21.88 -64.47 45.23
N PRO A 335 -21.80 -64.78 46.53
CA PRO A 335 -20.55 -64.81 47.24
C PRO A 335 -19.68 -65.98 46.76
N HIS A 336 -18.36 -65.75 46.65
CA HIS A 336 -17.42 -66.72 46.06
C HIS A 336 -17.44 -68.12 46.72
N TYR A 337 -17.86 -68.21 47.98
CA TYR A 337 -17.96 -69.50 48.69
C TYR A 337 -19.04 -70.44 48.12
N ILE A 338 -19.85 -70.05 47.14
CA ILE A 338 -20.81 -70.94 46.45
C ILE A 338 -20.16 -72.24 45.92
N VAL A 339 -18.90 -72.17 45.48
CA VAL A 339 -18.14 -73.34 45.01
C VAL A 339 -17.32 -74.03 46.10
N ARG A 340 -17.41 -73.60 47.36
CA ARG A 340 -16.56 -74.11 48.44
C ARG A 340 -16.97 -75.53 48.82
N HIS A 341 -16.00 -76.45 48.86
CA HIS A 341 -16.24 -77.80 49.38
C HIS A 341 -16.44 -77.78 50.91
N PRO A 342 -17.40 -78.54 51.49
CA PRO A 342 -17.65 -78.59 52.94
C PRO A 342 -16.43 -79.00 53.78
N GLU A 343 -15.57 -79.86 53.24
CA GLU A 343 -14.32 -80.29 53.91
C GLU A 343 -13.27 -79.18 54.07
N MET A 344 -13.38 -78.06 53.34
CA MET A 344 -12.42 -76.97 53.51
C MET A 344 -12.71 -76.22 54.82
N PRO A 345 -11.78 -76.17 55.80
CA PRO A 345 -12.04 -75.59 57.12
C PRO A 345 -12.15 -74.05 57.04
N ARG A 346 -12.96 -73.45 57.92
CA ARG A 346 -13.13 -71.98 57.97
C ARG A 346 -11.82 -71.25 58.31
N SER A 347 -10.97 -71.84 59.15
CA SER A 347 -9.66 -71.31 59.54
C SER A 347 -8.72 -71.09 58.36
N PHE A 348 -8.79 -71.94 57.32
CA PHE A 348 -8.00 -71.78 56.10
C PHE A 348 -8.31 -70.44 55.40
N PHE A 349 -9.60 -70.12 55.22
CA PHE A 349 -10.02 -68.86 54.61
C PHE A 349 -9.79 -67.65 55.51
N THR A 350 -9.82 -67.80 56.83
CA THR A 350 -9.41 -66.73 57.76
C THR A 350 -7.95 -66.31 57.52
N GLY A 351 -7.05 -67.27 57.30
CA GLY A 351 -5.65 -67.01 56.94
C GLY A 351 -5.52 -66.29 55.60
N MET A 352 -6.27 -66.73 54.58
CA MET A 352 -6.34 -66.07 53.28
C MET A 352 -6.76 -64.61 53.40
N TRP A 353 -7.87 -64.32 54.09
CA TRP A 353 -8.37 -62.96 54.26
C TRP A 353 -7.40 -62.06 55.02
N LYS A 354 -6.61 -62.59 55.96
CA LYS A 354 -5.56 -61.82 56.65
C LYS A 354 -4.51 -61.31 55.64
N VAL A 355 -4.02 -62.19 54.77
CA VAL A 355 -3.04 -61.84 53.73
C VAL A 355 -3.60 -60.80 52.75
N LEU A 356 -4.84 -60.99 52.31
CA LEU A 356 -5.48 -60.08 51.36
C LEU A 356 -5.76 -58.69 51.97
N LYS A 357 -6.13 -58.61 53.25
CA LYS A 357 -6.30 -57.33 53.97
C LYS A 357 -4.98 -56.57 54.13
N GLU A 358 -3.86 -57.28 54.17
CA GLU A 358 -2.52 -56.68 54.13
C GLU A 358 -2.09 -56.26 52.71
N LYS A 359 -3.00 -56.30 51.72
CA LYS A 359 -2.76 -55.93 50.31
C LYS A 359 -1.68 -56.79 49.63
N LYS A 360 -1.48 -58.02 50.11
CA LYS A 360 -0.53 -58.99 49.55
C LYS A 360 -1.25 -60.01 48.67
N ILE A 361 -0.50 -60.62 47.75
CA ILE A 361 -0.97 -61.74 46.94
C ILE A 361 -1.07 -62.97 47.84
N TRP A 362 -2.20 -63.68 47.78
CA TRP A 362 -2.37 -64.97 48.44
C TRP A 362 -2.27 -66.12 47.43
N LYS A 363 -1.66 -67.23 47.84
CA LYS A 363 -1.56 -68.46 47.04
C LYS A 363 -1.93 -69.68 47.87
N GLY A 364 -2.68 -70.61 47.30
CA GLY A 364 -2.97 -71.89 47.95
C GLY A 364 -3.87 -72.82 47.15
N ASP A 365 -3.85 -74.10 47.53
CA ASP A 365 -4.70 -75.14 46.95
C ASP A 365 -6.09 -75.12 47.61
N ILE A 366 -7.15 -75.05 46.81
CA ILE A 366 -8.53 -75.04 47.29
C ILE A 366 -9.30 -76.21 46.67
N LYS A 367 -9.99 -76.98 47.51
CA LYS A 367 -10.97 -77.98 47.08
C LYS A 367 -12.33 -77.31 46.93
N ASN A 368 -12.90 -77.39 45.73
CA ASN A 368 -14.20 -76.84 45.38
C ASN A 368 -15.17 -77.93 44.95
N ILE A 369 -16.46 -77.61 44.97
CA ILE A 369 -17.57 -78.44 44.49
C ILE A 369 -18.11 -77.86 43.18
N ARG A 370 -18.42 -78.74 42.23
CA ARG A 370 -19.12 -78.43 40.99
C ARG A 370 -20.62 -78.43 41.23
N LYS A 371 -21.36 -77.88 40.28
CA LYS A 371 -22.84 -77.88 40.34
C LYS A 371 -23.46 -79.27 40.44
N ASP A 372 -22.84 -80.28 39.83
CA ASP A 372 -23.29 -81.67 39.86
C ASP A 372 -22.94 -82.42 41.16
N GLY A 373 -22.28 -81.75 42.11
CA GLY A 373 -21.85 -82.33 43.39
C GLY A 373 -20.47 -83.00 43.35
N SER A 374 -19.84 -83.17 42.18
CA SER A 374 -18.46 -83.63 42.09
C SER A 374 -17.48 -82.56 42.59
N PHE A 375 -16.24 -82.93 42.93
CA PHE A 375 -15.25 -81.97 43.43
C PHE A 375 -14.08 -81.77 42.45
N TYR A 376 -13.37 -80.66 42.63
CA TYR A 376 -12.14 -80.35 41.89
C TYR A 376 -11.16 -79.60 42.78
N TRP A 377 -9.87 -79.71 42.46
CA TRP A 377 -8.80 -78.99 43.15
C TRP A 377 -8.22 -77.92 42.23
N VAL A 378 -8.04 -76.73 42.78
CA VAL A 378 -7.41 -75.60 42.09
C VAL A 378 -6.26 -75.04 42.89
N GLU A 379 -5.13 -74.85 42.23
CA GLU A 379 -4.08 -73.96 42.72
C GLU A 379 -4.54 -72.53 42.44
N THR A 380 -4.78 -71.73 43.49
CA THR A 380 -5.40 -70.41 43.37
C THR A 380 -4.41 -69.32 43.75
N ILE A 381 -4.34 -68.28 42.93
CA ILE A 381 -3.63 -67.03 43.20
C ILE A 381 -4.65 -65.92 43.28
N ILE A 382 -4.70 -65.18 44.39
CA ILE A 382 -5.62 -64.07 44.58
C ILE A 382 -4.82 -62.78 44.76
N SER A 383 -5.14 -61.78 43.93
CA SER A 383 -4.58 -60.43 44.00
C SER A 383 -5.66 -59.42 44.38
N VAL A 384 -5.23 -58.33 45.02
CA VAL A 384 -6.10 -57.26 45.51
C VAL A 384 -6.22 -56.16 44.47
N LYS A 385 -7.45 -55.73 44.18
CA LYS A 385 -7.72 -54.60 43.28
C LYS A 385 -7.75 -53.31 44.11
N LEU A 386 -6.87 -52.38 43.78
CA LEU A 386 -6.63 -51.15 44.54
C LEU A 386 -7.02 -49.90 43.74
N THR A 387 -7.68 -48.93 44.37
CA THR A 387 -7.93 -47.62 43.77
C THR A 387 -6.64 -46.80 43.68
N LYS A 388 -6.69 -45.62 43.06
CA LYS A 388 -5.54 -44.68 43.03
C LYS A 388 -5.13 -44.25 44.44
N GLU A 389 -6.08 -44.20 45.36
CA GLU A 389 -5.91 -43.86 46.78
C GLU A 389 -5.48 -45.07 47.62
N ASN A 390 -5.10 -46.19 46.99
CA ASN A 390 -4.67 -47.43 47.63
C ASN A 390 -5.78 -48.12 48.46
N GLU A 391 -7.05 -47.85 48.17
CA GLU A 391 -8.19 -48.51 48.84
C GLU A 391 -8.58 -49.80 48.13
N ILE A 392 -8.98 -50.83 48.89
CA ILE A 392 -9.40 -52.11 48.31
C ILE A 392 -10.81 -51.97 47.74
N TYR A 393 -10.96 -52.15 46.41
CA TYR A 393 -12.27 -52.15 45.76
C TYR A 393 -12.70 -53.53 45.23
N GLY A 394 -11.82 -54.53 45.29
CA GLY A 394 -12.16 -55.89 44.91
C GLY A 394 -10.99 -56.85 44.91
N TYR A 395 -11.23 -58.05 44.40
CA TYR A 395 -10.22 -59.11 44.29
C TYR A 395 -10.27 -59.75 42.91
N ILE A 396 -9.14 -60.24 42.43
CA ILE A 396 -9.03 -61.02 41.20
C ILE A 396 -8.33 -62.33 41.54
N ALA A 397 -8.93 -63.45 41.14
CA ALA A 397 -8.41 -64.77 41.42
C ALA A 397 -8.22 -65.54 40.12
N ILE A 398 -7.01 -66.08 39.94
CA ILE A 398 -6.62 -66.94 38.83
C ILE A 398 -6.36 -68.34 39.39
N ARG A 399 -6.78 -69.36 38.65
CA ARG A 399 -6.74 -70.75 39.09
C ARG A 399 -6.17 -71.66 38.04
N HIS A 400 -5.46 -72.68 38.48
CA HIS A 400 -5.03 -73.80 37.66
C HIS A 400 -5.65 -75.10 38.20
N ASP A 401 -6.31 -75.88 37.32
CA ASP A 401 -6.89 -77.17 37.71
C ASP A 401 -5.78 -78.19 37.97
N ILE A 402 -5.70 -78.63 39.23
CA ILE A 402 -4.72 -79.62 39.72
C ILE A 402 -5.42 -80.90 40.20
N THR A 403 -6.68 -81.11 39.81
CA THR A 403 -7.50 -82.25 40.26
C THR A 403 -6.85 -83.59 39.94
N LYS A 404 -6.38 -83.76 38.70
CA LYS A 404 -5.69 -85.00 38.28
C LYS A 404 -4.43 -85.23 39.11
N ARG A 405 -3.64 -84.18 39.35
CA ARG A 405 -2.42 -84.21 40.18
C ARG A 405 -2.75 -84.67 41.60
N LYS A 406 -3.73 -84.04 42.26
CA LYS A 406 -4.14 -84.38 43.62
C LYS A 406 -4.70 -85.80 43.77
N ILE A 407 -5.49 -86.28 42.80
CA ILE A 407 -6.03 -87.65 42.81
C ILE A 407 -4.89 -88.67 42.68
N LEU A 408 -3.89 -88.41 41.83
CA LEU A 408 -2.72 -89.27 41.69
C LEU A 408 -1.87 -89.29 42.96
N GLU A 409 -1.61 -88.13 43.57
CA GLU A 409 -0.89 -88.01 44.84
C GLU A 409 -1.58 -88.83 45.96
N ASP A 410 -2.91 -88.71 46.08
CA ASP A 410 -3.67 -89.46 47.09
C ASP A 410 -3.66 -90.97 46.85
N LYS A 411 -3.73 -91.41 45.58
CA LYS A 411 -3.59 -92.83 45.21
C LYS A 411 -2.19 -93.37 45.59
N VAL A 412 -1.14 -92.62 45.30
CA VAL A 412 0.25 -92.99 45.65
C VAL A 412 0.41 -93.06 47.17
N LEU A 413 -0.11 -92.08 47.92
CA LEU A 413 -0.06 -92.07 49.38
C LEU A 413 -0.79 -93.27 50.00
N LYS A 414 -2.00 -93.60 49.49
CA LYS A 414 -2.75 -94.78 49.93
C LYS A 414 -2.01 -96.08 49.62
N GLN A 415 -1.39 -96.19 48.44
CA GLN A 415 -0.63 -97.38 48.06
C GLN A 415 0.65 -97.56 48.88
N ASN A 416 1.35 -96.46 49.20
CA ASN A 416 2.50 -96.47 50.10
C ASN A 416 2.10 -96.88 51.53
N ASN A 417 0.97 -96.38 52.04
CA ASN A 417 0.46 -96.76 53.36
C ASN A 417 0.02 -98.23 53.43
N ILE A 418 -0.59 -98.77 52.36
CA ILE A 418 -0.93 -100.20 52.26
C ILE A 418 0.34 -101.07 52.23
N ASN A 419 1.40 -100.63 51.53
CA ASN A 419 2.67 -101.36 51.50
C ASN A 419 3.44 -101.30 52.83
N LEU A 420 3.31 -100.21 53.59
CA LEU A 420 3.89 -100.09 54.94
C LEU A 420 3.18 -100.99 55.96
N GLN A 421 1.88 -101.26 55.81
CA GLN A 421 1.13 -102.20 56.65
C GLN A 421 1.37 -103.68 56.31
N LYS A 422 1.94 -103.99 55.14
CA LYS A 422 2.25 -105.37 54.69
C LYS A 422 3.69 -105.83 54.96
N LYS A 423 4.53 -105.02 55.62
CA LYS A 423 5.86 -105.51 56.08
C LYS A 423 5.67 -106.49 57.24
N PRO A 424 6.18 -107.74 57.16
CA PRO A 424 6.12 -108.66 58.29
C PRO A 424 6.97 -108.13 59.45
N LYS A 425 6.49 -108.31 60.68
CA LYS A 425 7.33 -108.21 61.88
C LYS A 425 8.48 -109.21 61.71
N LEU A 426 9.70 -108.72 61.54
CA LEU A 426 10.88 -109.56 61.76
C LEU A 426 10.96 -109.84 63.26
N ASN A 427 10.74 -111.11 63.64
CA ASN A 427 11.25 -111.66 64.89
C ASN A 427 12.78 -111.76 64.76
N VAL A 428 13.53 -111.06 65.62
CA VAL A 428 14.27 -111.55 66.81
C VAL A 428 14.84 -110.33 67.51
#